data_AF-A0A4Q8XUN0-F1
#
_entry.id   AF-A0A4Q8XUN0-F1
#
_cell.length_a   1.000
_cell.length_b   1.000
_cell.length_c   1.000
_cell.angle_alpha   90.00
_cell.angle_beta   90.00
_cell.angle_gamma   90.00
#
_symmetry.space_group_name_H-M   'P 1'
#
loop_
_entity.id
_entity.type
_entity.pdbx_description
1 polymer ?
#
loop_
_entity_poly.entity_id
_entity_poly.type
_entity_poly.pdbx_seq_one_letter_code
_entity_poly.pdbx_strand_id
1 'polypeptide(L)'
;MTVKENLRPGGRSARVQASVHKAVRELMAEMSRAEVTIPLIAGKAGVTPSTIYRRWGDLQQLLADVAVDRLRPDMQPIDAGSGKADLETWAEQYAEEMSSGPGREMIRDVLAAQAGANACKCAEFTRQQIDVIAERAKDRGEAFPDVERVMDQVVAPIMYRILFGDVPATARVRDLVARVMSATD
;
A
#
# COMPACT_ATOMS: atom_id res chain seq x y z
N MET A 1 35.24 16.37 2.16
CA MET A 1 34.65 16.58 0.83
C MET A 1 33.26 15.99 0.81
N THR A 2 32.24 16.82 1.01
CA THR A 2 30.83 16.43 1.00
C THR A 2 30.32 16.34 -0.43
N VAL A 3 30.10 15.11 -0.91
CA VAL A 3 29.39 14.87 -2.17
C VAL A 3 27.91 15.13 -1.90
N LYS A 4 27.41 16.30 -2.33
CA LYS A 4 25.98 16.55 -2.46
C LYS A 4 25.47 15.72 -3.64
N GLU A 5 24.85 14.60 -3.34
CA GLU A 5 24.13 13.81 -4.32
C GLU A 5 22.84 14.56 -4.69
N ASN A 6 22.89 15.31 -5.79
CA ASN A 6 21.75 16.01 -6.37
C ASN A 6 20.75 14.98 -6.93
N LEU A 7 19.84 14.47 -6.09
CA LEU A 7 18.63 13.79 -6.51
C LEU A 7 17.76 14.78 -7.30
N ARG A 8 17.90 14.76 -8.64
CA ARG A 8 17.02 15.50 -9.54
C ARG A 8 15.70 14.73 -9.72
N PRO A 9 14.54 15.31 -9.36
CA PRO A 9 13.24 14.72 -9.67
C PRO A 9 13.08 14.63 -11.19
N GLY A 10 12.75 13.44 -11.73
CA GLY A 10 12.52 13.24 -13.17
C GLY A 10 13.69 12.66 -14.01
N GLY A 11 14.75 12.15 -13.37
CA GLY A 11 15.90 11.54 -14.08
C GLY A 11 15.59 10.23 -14.84
N ARG A 12 16.57 9.75 -15.63
CA ARG A 12 16.50 8.46 -16.36
C ARG A 12 16.04 7.28 -15.49
N SER A 13 16.40 7.27 -14.21
CA SER A 13 16.00 6.22 -13.26
C SER A 13 14.49 6.17 -12.99
N ALA A 14 13.83 7.33 -12.87
CA ALA A 14 12.38 7.41 -12.67
C ALA A 14 11.62 6.97 -13.93
N ARG A 15 12.11 7.35 -15.11
CA ARG A 15 11.54 6.90 -16.40
C ARG A 15 11.65 5.39 -16.58
N VAL A 16 12.80 4.80 -16.22
CA VAL A 16 13.00 3.34 -16.27
C VAL A 16 12.09 2.63 -15.27
N GLN A 17 11.91 3.18 -14.06
CA GLN A 17 10.96 2.62 -13.10
C GLN A 17 9.54 2.61 -13.69
N ALA A 18 9.08 3.77 -14.17
CA ALA A 18 7.75 3.91 -14.72
C ALA A 18 7.50 2.99 -15.93
N SER A 19 8.48 2.82 -16.83
CA SER A 19 8.34 1.92 -17.98
C SER A 19 8.28 0.44 -17.57
N VAL A 20 9.11 0.03 -16.60
CA VAL A 20 9.11 -1.35 -16.08
C VAL A 20 7.82 -1.63 -15.32
N HIS A 21 7.38 -0.73 -14.43
CA HIS A 21 6.13 -0.86 -13.69
C HIS A 21 4.91 -0.93 -14.63
N LYS A 22 4.88 -0.09 -15.67
CA LYS A 22 3.85 -0.14 -16.71
C LYS A 22 3.83 -1.49 -17.44
N ALA A 23 5.00 -1.97 -17.87
CA ALA A 23 5.11 -3.26 -18.57
C ALA A 23 4.65 -4.43 -17.71
N VAL A 24 4.97 -4.42 -16.41
CA VAL A 24 4.44 -5.41 -15.45
C VAL A 24 2.92 -5.39 -15.44
N ARG A 25 2.30 -4.22 -15.23
CA ARG A 25 0.84 -4.10 -15.15
C ARG A 25 0.14 -4.58 -16.41
N GLU A 26 0.68 -4.24 -17.57
CA GLU A 26 0.15 -4.68 -18.86
C GLU A 26 0.28 -6.19 -19.04
N LEU A 27 1.41 -6.80 -18.68
CA LEU A 27 1.59 -8.25 -18.74
C LEU A 27 0.65 -8.98 -17.77
N MET A 28 0.53 -8.50 -16.53
CA MET A 28 -0.38 -9.11 -15.55
C MET A 28 -1.87 -9.00 -15.92
N ALA A 29 -2.23 -8.05 -16.79
CA ALA A 29 -3.57 -7.95 -17.36
C ALA A 29 -3.80 -8.91 -18.55
N GLU A 30 -2.73 -9.34 -19.22
CA GLU A 30 -2.77 -10.17 -20.43
C GLU A 30 -2.54 -11.67 -20.14
N MET A 31 -1.80 -12.01 -19.08
CA MET A 31 -1.41 -13.39 -18.77
C MET A 31 -1.37 -13.67 -17.28
N SER A 32 -1.31 -14.96 -16.93
CA SER A 32 -1.24 -15.36 -15.52
C SER A 32 0.10 -14.97 -14.90
N ARG A 33 0.08 -14.72 -13.59
CA ARG A 33 1.27 -14.39 -12.77
C ARG A 33 2.44 -15.36 -12.96
N ALA A 34 2.14 -16.64 -13.22
CA ALA A 34 3.13 -17.72 -13.40
C ALA A 34 3.86 -17.64 -14.75
N GLU A 35 3.25 -17.01 -15.75
CA GLU A 35 3.81 -16.85 -17.10
C GLU A 35 4.69 -15.60 -17.22
N VAL A 36 4.52 -14.64 -16.31
CA VAL A 36 5.31 -13.40 -16.27
C VAL A 36 6.77 -13.71 -15.91
N THR A 37 7.70 -13.24 -16.73
CA THR A 37 9.15 -13.40 -16.52
C THR A 37 9.92 -12.09 -16.70
N ILE A 38 11.11 -11.98 -16.09
CA ILE A 38 11.99 -10.81 -16.24
C ILE A 38 12.31 -10.51 -17.71
N PRO A 39 12.65 -11.49 -18.58
CA PRO A 39 12.89 -11.21 -20.00
C PRO A 39 11.68 -10.62 -20.73
N LEU A 40 10.47 -11.12 -20.46
CA LEU A 40 9.23 -10.57 -21.05
C LEU A 40 9.00 -9.13 -20.61
N ILE A 41 9.15 -8.84 -19.31
CA ILE A 41 9.03 -7.49 -18.76
C ILE A 41 10.07 -6.56 -19.39
N ALA A 42 11.33 -6.99 -19.48
CA ALA A 42 12.42 -6.21 -20.05
C ALA A 42 12.14 -5.85 -21.51
N GLY A 43 11.68 -6.82 -22.31
CA GLY A 43 11.29 -6.62 -23.69
C GLY A 43 10.17 -5.58 -23.85
N LYS A 44 9.08 -5.72 -23.06
CA LYS A 44 7.94 -4.79 -23.12
C LYS A 44 8.29 -3.39 -22.59
N ALA A 45 9.14 -3.30 -21.56
CA ALA A 45 9.58 -2.04 -20.97
C ALA A 45 10.66 -1.29 -21.78
N GLY A 46 11.23 -1.94 -22.82
CA GLY A 46 12.32 -1.38 -23.62
C GLY A 46 13.65 -1.28 -22.87
N VAL A 47 13.93 -2.20 -21.95
CA VAL A 47 15.17 -2.23 -21.14
C VAL A 47 15.85 -3.60 -21.22
N THR A 48 17.06 -3.71 -20.69
CA THR A 48 17.75 -5.01 -20.59
C THR A 48 17.31 -5.77 -19.32
N PRO A 49 17.30 -7.11 -19.31
CA PRO A 49 17.09 -7.90 -18.10
C PRO A 49 18.05 -7.52 -16.96
N SER A 50 19.32 -7.22 -17.29
CA SER A 50 20.32 -6.76 -16.31
C SER A 50 19.96 -5.44 -15.62
N THR A 51 19.24 -4.55 -16.30
CA THR A 51 18.72 -3.31 -15.69
C THR A 51 17.71 -3.61 -14.59
N ILE A 52 16.88 -4.63 -14.80
CA ILE A 52 15.89 -5.07 -13.82
C ILE A 52 16.58 -5.80 -12.65
N TYR A 53 17.42 -6.80 -12.95
CA TYR A 53 18.12 -7.56 -11.91
C TYR A 53 18.97 -6.67 -11.00
N ARG A 54 19.68 -5.67 -11.54
CA ARG A 54 20.50 -4.75 -10.73
C ARG A 54 19.67 -3.94 -9.72
N ARG A 55 18.41 -3.63 -10.06
CA ARG A 55 17.59 -2.72 -9.27
C ARG A 55 16.66 -3.44 -8.30
N TRP A 56 16.05 -4.54 -8.73
CA TRP A 56 15.08 -5.28 -7.92
C TRP A 56 15.63 -6.63 -7.43
N GLY A 57 16.73 -7.13 -7.99
CA GLY A 57 17.31 -8.43 -7.60
C GLY A 57 16.59 -9.62 -8.22
N ASP A 58 15.27 -9.71 -8.06
CA ASP A 58 14.45 -10.79 -8.61
C ASP A 58 13.04 -10.33 -9.04
N LEU A 59 12.26 -11.27 -9.59
CA LEU A 59 10.90 -11.02 -10.06
C LEU A 59 9.92 -10.73 -8.92
N GLN A 60 10.08 -11.38 -7.75
CA GLN A 60 9.17 -11.19 -6.62
C GLN A 60 9.31 -9.77 -6.05
N GLN A 61 10.55 -9.30 -5.90
CA GLN A 61 10.84 -7.94 -5.44
C GLN A 61 10.31 -6.88 -6.40
N LEU A 62 10.42 -7.10 -7.72
CA LEU A 62 9.84 -6.19 -8.70
C LEU A 62 8.31 -6.14 -8.58
N LEU A 63 7.66 -7.28 -8.43
CA LEU A 63 6.21 -7.33 -8.39
C LEU A 63 5.64 -6.79 -7.10
N ALA A 64 6.32 -7.03 -5.97
CA ALA A 64 6.03 -6.35 -4.73
C ALA A 64 6.24 -4.83 -4.83
N ASP A 65 7.28 -4.33 -5.52
CA ASP A 65 7.49 -2.89 -5.73
C ASP A 65 6.38 -2.27 -6.60
N VAL A 66 5.89 -2.99 -7.61
CA VAL A 66 4.74 -2.54 -8.44
C VAL A 66 3.42 -2.58 -7.65
N ALA A 67 3.23 -3.62 -6.83
CA ALA A 67 2.10 -3.76 -5.92
C ALA A 67 2.07 -2.61 -4.90
N VAL A 68 3.22 -2.25 -4.32
CA VAL A 68 3.39 -1.13 -3.40
C VAL A 68 3.20 0.22 -4.09
N ASP A 69 3.66 0.40 -5.34
CA ASP A 69 3.42 1.64 -6.10
C ASP A 69 1.92 1.90 -6.31
N ARG A 70 1.13 0.83 -6.44
CA ARG A 70 -0.34 0.90 -6.50
C ARG A 70 -0.99 1.27 -5.15
N LEU A 71 -0.37 0.92 -4.02
CA LEU A 71 -0.83 1.30 -2.69
C LEU A 71 -0.64 2.78 -2.39
N ARG A 72 0.21 3.46 -3.16
CA ARG A 72 0.42 4.88 -2.94
C ARG A 72 -0.93 5.58 -3.13
N PRO A 73 -1.49 6.20 -2.07
CA PRO A 73 -2.81 6.79 -2.15
C PRO A 73 -2.82 7.91 -3.18
N ASP A 74 -3.66 7.78 -4.20
CA ASP A 74 -3.84 8.83 -5.22
C ASP A 74 -4.58 10.04 -4.65
N MET A 75 -5.32 9.85 -3.54
CA MET A 75 -6.10 10.88 -2.86
C MET A 75 -5.89 10.80 -1.36
N GLN A 76 -6.03 11.95 -0.69
CA GLN A 76 -6.07 12.01 0.77
C GLN A 76 -7.35 11.37 1.32
N PRO A 77 -7.36 10.93 2.59
CA PRO A 77 -8.58 10.45 3.24
C PRO A 77 -9.70 11.50 3.19
N ILE A 78 -10.92 11.01 2.95
CA ILE A 78 -12.12 11.85 2.86
C ILE A 78 -12.29 12.65 4.16
N ASP A 79 -12.64 13.92 4.02
CA ASP A 79 -13.10 14.76 5.12
C ASP A 79 -14.60 14.61 5.30
N ALA A 80 -14.99 13.81 6.29
CA ALA A 80 -16.36 13.52 6.69
C ALA A 80 -16.80 14.34 7.92
N GLY A 81 -15.99 15.32 8.36
CA GLY A 81 -16.39 16.31 9.37
C GLY A 81 -16.14 15.92 10.83
N SER A 82 -15.58 14.75 11.13
CA SER A 82 -15.01 14.42 12.44
C SER A 82 -13.93 13.33 12.30
N GLY A 83 -12.94 13.28 13.19
CA GLY A 83 -11.89 12.26 13.17
C GLY A 83 -12.46 10.83 13.21
N LYS A 84 -13.56 10.62 13.95
CA LYS A 84 -14.28 9.34 13.94
C LYS A 84 -14.87 9.02 12.57
N ALA A 85 -15.61 9.96 11.97
CA ALA A 85 -16.26 9.74 10.67
C ALA A 85 -15.24 9.57 9.54
N ASP A 86 -14.14 10.31 9.60
CA ASP A 86 -13.01 10.20 8.67
C ASP A 86 -12.38 8.81 8.77
N LEU A 87 -12.11 8.33 9.99
CA LEU A 87 -11.55 7.00 10.23
C LEU A 87 -12.50 5.87 9.84
N GLU A 88 -13.82 6.01 10.09
CA GLU A 88 -14.83 5.05 9.61
C GLU A 88 -14.84 4.96 8.09
N THR A 89 -14.90 6.10 7.41
CA THR A 89 -14.91 6.17 5.94
C THR A 89 -13.65 5.56 5.35
N TRP A 90 -12.49 5.91 5.90
CA TRP A 90 -11.21 5.37 5.47
C TRP A 90 -11.09 3.87 5.73
N ALA A 91 -11.51 3.38 6.90
CA ALA A 91 -11.40 1.96 7.24
C ALA A 91 -12.33 1.09 6.37
N GLU A 92 -13.50 1.60 5.99
CA GLU A 92 -14.40 0.94 5.04
C GLU A 92 -13.76 0.84 3.65
N GLN A 93 -13.21 1.94 3.14
CA GLN A 93 -12.50 1.97 1.86
C GLN A 93 -11.30 1.03 1.86
N TYR A 94 -10.51 1.04 2.93
CA TYR A 94 -9.38 0.15 3.11
C TYR A 94 -9.82 -1.32 3.08
N ALA A 95 -10.88 -1.69 3.79
CA ALA A 95 -11.39 -3.06 3.79
C ALA A 95 -11.90 -3.49 2.41
N GLU A 96 -12.61 -2.62 1.71
CA GLU A 96 -13.10 -2.87 0.35
C GLU A 96 -11.94 -3.07 -0.63
N GLU A 97 -10.96 -2.16 -0.61
CA GLU A 97 -9.83 -2.19 -1.52
C GLU A 97 -8.95 -3.43 -1.29
N MET A 98 -8.59 -3.71 -0.03
CA MET A 98 -7.74 -4.85 0.32
C MET A 98 -8.44 -6.19 0.11
N SER A 99 -9.77 -6.24 0.19
CA SER A 99 -10.53 -7.48 -0.03
C SER A 99 -10.85 -7.75 -1.50
N SER A 100 -10.68 -6.75 -2.38
CA SER A 100 -10.84 -6.89 -3.82
C SER A 100 -9.88 -7.91 -4.43
N GLY A 101 -10.20 -8.43 -5.62
CA GLY A 101 -9.29 -9.32 -6.37
C GLY A 101 -7.88 -8.74 -6.51
N PRO A 102 -7.74 -7.49 -7.00
CA PRO A 102 -6.45 -6.83 -7.07
C PRO A 102 -5.76 -6.59 -5.73
N GLY A 103 -6.50 -6.24 -4.66
CA GLY A 103 -5.95 -6.07 -3.32
C GLY A 103 -5.38 -7.38 -2.76
N ARG A 104 -6.09 -8.50 -2.96
CA ARG A 104 -5.62 -9.84 -2.56
C ARG A 104 -4.40 -10.30 -3.35
N GLU A 105 -4.33 -9.99 -4.65
CA GLU A 105 -3.14 -10.25 -5.48
C GLU A 105 -1.93 -9.49 -4.96
N MET A 106 -2.12 -8.20 -4.70
CA MET A 106 -1.09 -7.33 -4.14
C MET A 106 -0.59 -7.83 -2.78
N ILE A 107 -1.48 -8.19 -1.85
CA ILE A 107 -1.09 -8.76 -0.56
C ILE A 107 -0.24 -10.03 -0.74
N ARG A 108 -0.63 -10.92 -1.68
CA ARG A 108 0.14 -12.13 -1.98
C ARG A 108 1.52 -11.81 -2.54
N ASP A 109 1.63 -10.86 -3.46
CA ASP A 109 2.93 -10.45 -4.03
C ASP A 109 3.85 -9.84 -2.97
N VAL A 110 3.31 -9.02 -2.06
CA VAL A 110 4.07 -8.44 -0.94
C VAL A 110 4.54 -9.51 0.03
N LEU A 111 3.69 -10.48 0.39
CA LEU A 111 4.05 -11.59 1.30
C LEU A 111 5.04 -12.59 0.66
N ALA A 112 5.00 -12.76 -0.66
CA ALA A 112 5.90 -13.65 -1.39
C ALA A 112 7.32 -13.06 -1.55
N ALA A 113 7.49 -11.75 -1.36
CA ALA A 113 8.79 -11.11 -1.43
C ALA A 113 9.63 -11.45 -0.18
N GLN A 114 10.79 -12.07 -0.39
CA GLN A 114 11.71 -12.53 0.67
C GLN A 114 12.29 -11.41 1.56
N ALA A 115 12.05 -10.14 1.23
CA ALA A 115 12.58 -8.99 1.96
C ALA A 115 11.42 -8.16 2.54
N GLY A 116 11.41 -7.96 3.85
CA GLY A 116 10.38 -7.19 4.56
C GLY A 116 10.28 -5.71 4.18
N ALA A 117 11.22 -5.18 3.38
CA ALA A 117 11.22 -3.78 2.97
C ALA A 117 9.92 -3.34 2.26
N ASN A 118 9.31 -4.20 1.44
CA ASN A 118 8.05 -3.88 0.77
C ASN A 118 6.85 -3.97 1.72
N ALA A 119 6.84 -4.94 2.64
CA ALA A 119 5.84 -4.99 3.70
C ALA A 119 5.90 -3.76 4.63
N CYS A 120 7.12 -3.27 4.94
CA CYS A 120 7.31 -2.02 5.67
C CYS A 120 6.72 -0.81 4.94
N LYS A 121 6.91 -0.70 3.61
CA LYS A 121 6.32 0.38 2.81
C LYS A 121 4.78 0.35 2.81
N CYS A 122 4.15 -0.84 2.72
CA CYS A 122 2.69 -0.95 2.83
C CYS A 122 2.19 -0.39 4.16
N ALA A 123 2.84 -0.79 5.26
CA ALA A 123 2.51 -0.28 6.58
C ALA A 123 2.73 1.24 6.69
N GLU A 124 3.81 1.77 6.12
CA GLU A 124 4.09 3.21 6.09
C GLU A 124 3.02 4.01 5.33
N PHE A 125 2.54 3.55 4.17
CA PHE A 125 1.46 4.24 3.46
C PHE A 125 0.16 4.25 4.25
N THR A 126 -0.20 3.12 4.86
CA THR A 126 -1.38 3.04 5.73
C THR A 126 -1.25 4.01 6.92
N ARG A 127 -0.07 4.08 7.56
CA ARG A 127 0.23 5.03 8.63
C ARG A 127 0.06 6.47 8.19
N GLN A 128 0.64 6.85 7.05
CA GLN A 128 0.54 8.21 6.52
C GLN A 128 -0.91 8.65 6.28
N GLN A 129 -1.79 7.74 5.86
CA GLN A 129 -3.21 8.06 5.72
C GLN A 129 -3.87 8.30 7.08
N ILE A 130 -3.56 7.49 8.09
CA ILE A 130 -4.08 7.68 9.45
C ILE A 130 -3.52 8.97 10.07
N ASP A 131 -2.25 9.30 9.83
CA ASP A 131 -1.63 10.56 10.29
C ASP A 131 -2.37 11.79 9.76
N VAL A 132 -2.81 11.76 8.49
CA VAL A 132 -3.60 12.86 7.91
C VAL A 132 -4.95 13.02 8.64
N ILE A 133 -5.60 11.91 8.99
CA ILE A 133 -6.85 11.94 9.76
C ILE A 133 -6.60 12.46 11.19
N ALA A 134 -5.53 11.99 11.83
CA ALA A 134 -5.15 12.37 13.18
C ALA A 134 -4.83 13.88 13.28
N GLU A 135 -4.04 14.42 12.36
CA GLU A 135 -3.75 15.85 12.33
C GLU A 135 -5.01 16.69 12.07
N ARG A 136 -5.92 16.23 11.19
CA ARG A 136 -7.20 16.92 10.97
C ARG A 136 -8.08 16.92 12.22
N ALA A 137 -8.15 15.81 12.95
CA ALA A 137 -8.89 15.72 14.22
C ALA A 137 -8.29 16.66 15.27
N LYS A 138 -6.97 16.71 15.37
CA LYS A 138 -6.23 17.62 16.25
C LYS A 138 -6.47 19.10 15.91
N ASP A 139 -6.51 19.47 14.63
CA ASP A 139 -6.84 20.83 14.19
C ASP A 139 -8.26 21.25 14.64
N ARG A 140 -9.17 20.29 14.83
CA ARG A 140 -10.53 20.50 15.37
C ARG A 140 -10.60 20.45 16.90
N GLY A 141 -9.50 20.13 17.58
CA GLY A 141 -9.48 19.90 19.03
C GLY A 141 -10.18 18.62 19.46
N GLU A 142 -10.33 17.65 18.56
CA GLU A 142 -10.92 16.34 18.84
C GLU A 142 -9.88 15.39 19.43
N ALA A 143 -10.29 14.56 20.39
CA ALA A 143 -9.47 13.45 20.84
C ALA A 143 -9.41 12.37 19.75
N PHE A 144 -8.21 11.90 19.44
CA PHE A 144 -7.96 10.87 18.44
C PHE A 144 -6.96 9.84 18.98
N PRO A 145 -7.18 8.52 18.75
CA PRO A 145 -6.25 7.49 19.22
C PRO A 145 -4.89 7.60 18.53
N ASP A 146 -3.85 7.10 19.21
CA ASP A 146 -2.53 6.96 18.60
C ASP A 146 -2.58 6.07 17.34
N VAL A 147 -1.73 6.41 16.37
CA VAL A 147 -1.68 5.75 15.06
C VAL A 147 -1.35 4.27 15.20
N GLU A 148 -0.45 3.88 16.10
CA GLU A 148 -0.15 2.46 16.37
C GLU A 148 -1.39 1.73 16.89
N ARG A 149 -2.17 2.39 17.75
CA ARG A 149 -3.41 1.82 18.28
C ARG A 149 -4.44 1.59 17.17
N VAL A 150 -4.55 2.51 16.21
CA VAL A 150 -5.42 2.33 15.03
C VAL A 150 -4.91 1.17 14.17
N MET A 151 -3.59 1.08 13.95
CA MET A 151 -2.98 -0.03 13.21
C MET A 151 -3.30 -1.38 13.86
N ASP A 152 -3.16 -1.48 15.18
CA ASP A 152 -3.36 -2.73 15.92
C ASP A 152 -4.84 -3.12 16.07
N GLN A 153 -5.74 -2.15 16.27
CA GLN A 153 -7.14 -2.41 16.62
C GLN A 153 -8.11 -2.29 15.45
N VAL A 154 -7.72 -1.67 14.34
CA VAL A 154 -8.56 -1.52 13.13
C VAL A 154 -7.91 -2.23 11.94
N VAL A 155 -6.67 -1.86 11.59
CA VAL A 155 -6.01 -2.35 10.36
C VAL A 155 -5.67 -3.84 10.46
N ALA A 156 -5.01 -4.27 11.52
CA ALA A 156 -4.58 -5.65 11.69
C ALA A 156 -5.76 -6.65 11.73
N PRO A 157 -6.88 -6.41 12.45
CA PRO A 157 -8.05 -7.28 12.42
C PRO A 157 -8.71 -7.38 11.04
N ILE A 158 -8.76 -6.29 10.28
CA ILE A 158 -9.26 -6.29 8.89
C ILE A 158 -8.35 -7.18 8.02
N MET A 159 -7.03 -6.94 8.07
CA MET A 159 -6.05 -7.69 7.28
C MET A 159 -6.05 -9.18 7.61
N TYR A 160 -6.09 -9.54 8.90
CA TYR A 160 -6.17 -10.93 9.34
C TYR A 160 -7.39 -11.64 8.75
N ARG A 161 -8.56 -10.97 8.76
CA ARG A 161 -9.79 -11.52 8.20
C ARG A 161 -9.72 -11.69 6.69
N ILE A 162 -9.12 -10.74 5.98
CA ILE A 162 -8.93 -10.84 4.52
C ILE A 162 -8.02 -12.04 4.16
N LEU A 163 -6.97 -12.26 4.94
CA LEU A 163 -5.98 -13.31 4.71
C LEU A 163 -6.47 -14.71 5.10
N PHE A 164 -7.17 -14.83 6.23
CA PHE A 164 -7.41 -16.12 6.88
C PHE A 164 -8.88 -16.40 7.19
N GLY A 165 -9.81 -15.54 6.79
CA GLY A 165 -11.24 -15.73 7.05
C GLY A 165 -12.14 -15.01 6.05
N ASP A 166 -13.35 -14.68 6.53
CA ASP A 166 -14.34 -13.93 5.74
C ASP A 166 -14.03 -12.44 5.74
N VAL A 167 -14.28 -11.79 4.60
CA VAL A 167 -14.18 -10.32 4.45
C VAL A 167 -15.06 -9.67 5.53
N PRO A 168 -14.51 -8.73 6.33
CA PRO A 168 -15.28 -8.10 7.39
C PRO A 168 -16.42 -7.27 6.78
N ALA A 169 -17.65 -7.51 7.22
CA ALA A 169 -18.79 -6.67 6.87
C ALA A 169 -18.58 -5.23 7.37
N THR A 170 -19.18 -4.24 6.69
CA THR A 170 -19.11 -2.81 7.05
C THR A 170 -19.43 -2.56 8.52
N ALA A 171 -20.45 -3.22 9.08
CA ALA A 171 -20.80 -3.11 10.50
C ALA A 171 -19.64 -3.52 11.42
N ARG A 172 -18.90 -4.57 11.06
CA ARG A 172 -17.74 -5.02 11.83
C ARG A 172 -16.59 -4.03 11.77
N VAL A 173 -16.37 -3.39 10.62
CA VAL A 173 -15.37 -2.33 10.45
C VAL A 173 -15.71 -1.13 11.34
N ARG A 174 -16.96 -0.66 11.30
CA ARG A 174 -17.46 0.41 12.19
C ARG A 174 -17.31 0.06 13.66
N ASP A 175 -17.58 -1.18 14.06
CA ASP A 175 -17.37 -1.62 15.45
C ASP A 175 -15.91 -1.57 15.89
N LEU A 176 -14.95 -1.86 15.00
CA LEU A 176 -13.52 -1.73 15.30
C LEU A 176 -13.15 -0.26 15.52
N VAL A 177 -13.63 0.63 14.63
CA VAL A 177 -13.41 2.07 14.76
C VAL A 177 -14.06 2.63 16.03
N ALA A 178 -15.32 2.27 16.30
CA ALA A 178 -16.02 2.69 17.51
C ALA A 178 -15.27 2.28 18.78
N ARG A 179 -14.72 1.06 18.83
CA ARG A 179 -13.92 0.59 19.97
C ARG A 179 -12.64 1.38 20.15
N VAL A 180 -11.85 1.57 19.09
CA VAL A 180 -10.56 2.29 19.21
C VAL A 180 -10.77 3.75 19.61
N MET A 181 -11.84 4.39 19.12
CA MET A 181 -12.20 5.77 19.47
C MET A 181 -12.74 5.91 20.91
N SER A 182 -13.33 4.85 21.47
CA SER A 182 -13.90 4.85 22.83
C SER A 182 -12.89 4.54 23.93
N ALA A 183 -11.73 3.99 23.55
CA ALA A 183 -10.78 3.47 24.50
C ALA A 183 -9.84 4.59 24.94
N THR A 184 -10.17 5.21 26.08
CA THR A 184 -9.29 6.15 26.78
C THR A 184 -8.04 5.41 27.27
N ASP A 185 -6.88 6.08 27.22
CA ASP A 185 -5.66 5.65 27.91
C ASP A 185 -5.82 5.69 29.43
#